data_AF-K3WU21-F1
#
_entry.id   AF-K3WU21-F1
#
_cell.length_a   1.000
_cell.length_b   1.000
_cell.length_c   1.000
_cell.angle_alpha   90.00
_cell.angle_beta   90.00
_cell.angle_gamma   90.00
#
_symmetry.space_group_name_H-M   'P 1'
#
loop_
_entity.id
_entity.type
_entity.pdbx_description
1 polymer ?
#
loop_
_entity_poly.entity_id
_entity_poly.type
_entity_poly.pdbx_seq_one_letter_code
_entity_poly.pdbx_strand_id
1 'polypeptide(L)'
;MAPECRSGSRPTTSLYELVPTDPLPTVDLSLSLKSRFLGHSAFNRLNWILAKRFRGPISLAGVIAIIIYPIVLLAHKDVGKVLSIISTMMYMMTPIAGSNFLRIDIGWLLVATYDFWFFTFINTSTYTVLALLVGDIRAVAILVAWFGIQLNILVDANLRAVKAWVILTIGGIISHFIIWGAVGFEAIEDTHDFAVLRYKTHELPARELVCSGIVTIIALLARNVHRKRKIFQKGESGVWIECVSYRTDLKFATNQNEQANRISTYLTSPCQPHLPENIQKMRYIKQAGLTNGHSTLLKVKIRSWHCFALPKLGCTTLLAFVASYIYQRKLHGQKHQVPAIQLIVLMLTLAFCGMYFAQCQRDLL
;
A
#
# COMPACT_ATOMS: atom_id res chain seq x y z
N MET A 1 -39.77 43.02 -45.94
CA MET A 1 -39.92 41.76 -45.18
C MET A 1 -38.70 40.90 -45.45
N ALA A 2 -37.73 40.89 -44.53
CA ALA A 2 -36.55 40.02 -44.60
C ALA A 2 -36.85 38.73 -43.82
N PRO A 3 -36.37 37.56 -44.27
CA PRO A 3 -36.60 36.31 -43.54
C PRO A 3 -35.69 36.23 -42.32
N GLU A 4 -36.30 35.98 -41.16
CA GLU A 4 -35.64 35.59 -39.91
C GLU A 4 -34.91 34.26 -40.11
N CYS A 5 -33.58 34.30 -40.17
CA CYS A 5 -32.74 33.12 -40.00
C CYS A 5 -32.85 32.63 -38.55
N ARG A 6 -33.76 31.69 -38.28
CA ARG A 6 -33.75 30.90 -37.05
C ARG A 6 -32.45 30.12 -36.98
N SER A 7 -31.51 30.59 -36.16
CA SER A 7 -30.34 29.83 -35.75
C SER A 7 -30.81 28.60 -34.97
N GLY A 8 -30.90 27.46 -35.65
CA GLY A 8 -31.04 26.17 -34.98
C GLY A 8 -29.85 25.96 -34.08
N SER A 9 -30.04 26.14 -32.77
CA SER A 9 -29.07 25.71 -31.77
C SER A 9 -28.99 24.19 -31.85
N ARG A 10 -28.02 23.67 -32.62
CA ARG A 10 -27.57 22.29 -32.45
C ARG A 10 -27.29 22.13 -30.95
N PRO A 11 -27.79 21.07 -30.27
CA PRO A 11 -27.37 20.81 -28.92
C PRO A 11 -25.86 20.70 -28.95
N THR A 12 -25.17 21.72 -28.46
CA THR A 12 -23.73 21.69 -28.22
C THR A 12 -23.58 20.64 -27.14
N THR A 13 -23.26 19.41 -27.54
CA THR A 13 -22.90 18.34 -26.63
C THR A 13 -21.77 18.89 -25.78
N SER A 14 -22.10 19.33 -24.56
CA SER A 14 -21.12 19.91 -23.65
C SER A 14 -20.10 18.83 -23.37
N LEU A 15 -18.95 18.94 -24.03
CA LEU A 15 -17.90 17.96 -23.90
C LEU A 15 -17.17 18.27 -22.60
N TYR A 16 -17.49 17.49 -21.58
CA TYR A 16 -16.87 17.60 -20.27
C TYR A 16 -15.54 16.85 -20.28
N GLU A 17 -14.51 17.48 -19.72
CA GLU A 17 -13.20 16.89 -19.52
C GLU A 17 -12.96 16.63 -18.05
N LEU A 18 -12.40 15.47 -17.72
CA LEU A 18 -11.95 15.15 -16.37
C LEU A 18 -10.62 15.83 -16.08
N VAL A 19 -10.63 16.80 -15.16
CA VAL A 19 -9.46 17.55 -14.71
C VAL A 19 -9.30 17.34 -13.20
N PRO A 20 -8.08 17.32 -12.64
CA PRO A 20 -7.88 17.27 -11.20
C PRO A 20 -8.67 18.35 -10.45
N THR A 21 -9.31 17.98 -9.34
CA THR A 21 -10.06 18.91 -8.50
C THR A 21 -9.16 19.99 -7.93
N ASP A 22 -8.01 19.57 -7.40
CA ASP A 22 -6.96 20.38 -6.80
C ASP A 22 -5.69 20.37 -7.65
N PRO A 23 -4.82 21.40 -7.54
CA PRO A 23 -3.53 21.40 -8.21
C PRO A 23 -2.70 20.21 -7.74
N LEU A 24 -2.15 19.46 -8.71
CA LEU A 24 -1.29 18.32 -8.43
C LEU A 24 -0.04 18.74 -7.63
N PRO A 25 0.38 17.95 -6.63
CA PRO A 25 1.50 18.30 -5.78
C PRO A 25 2.81 18.36 -6.55
N THR A 26 3.68 19.28 -6.14
CA THR A 26 5.09 19.30 -6.53
C THR A 26 5.88 18.41 -5.58
N VAL A 27 6.74 17.56 -6.12
CA VAL A 27 7.51 16.58 -5.36
C VAL A 27 8.98 16.89 -5.53
N ASP A 28 9.72 16.99 -4.43
CA ASP A 28 11.18 17.04 -4.50
C ASP A 28 11.73 15.61 -4.51
N LEU A 29 12.24 15.21 -5.66
CA LEU A 29 12.88 13.92 -5.81
C LEU A 29 14.24 13.88 -5.12
N SER A 30 14.93 14.99 -4.86
CA SER A 30 16.25 14.94 -4.19
C SER A 30 16.19 14.34 -2.78
N LEU A 31 15.02 14.44 -2.13
CA LEU A 31 14.80 13.96 -0.76
C LEU A 31 14.58 12.45 -0.72
N SER A 32 15.64 11.74 -0.36
CA SER A 32 15.60 10.29 -0.06
C SER A 32 15.81 10.05 1.43
N LEU A 33 15.33 8.92 1.96
CA LEU A 33 15.51 8.56 3.36
C LEU A 33 16.97 8.71 3.81
N LYS A 34 17.89 8.19 2.99
CA LYS A 34 19.35 8.30 3.22
C LYS A 34 19.89 9.73 3.18
N SER A 35 19.38 10.63 2.33
CA SER A 35 19.93 12.00 2.25
C SER A 35 19.52 12.87 3.43
N ARG A 36 18.45 12.48 4.15
CA ARG A 36 18.02 13.13 5.37
C ARG A 36 18.82 12.68 6.60
N PHE A 37 19.26 11.42 6.64
CA PHE A 37 19.96 10.85 7.79
C PHE A 37 21.49 10.78 7.64
N LEU A 38 22.02 10.75 6.41
CA LEU A 38 23.45 10.64 6.13
C LEU A 38 23.99 11.93 5.50
N GLY A 39 25.14 12.40 5.99
CA GLY A 39 25.89 13.48 5.34
C GLY A 39 26.34 13.10 3.92
N HIS A 40 26.63 14.10 3.08
CA HIS A 40 26.90 13.90 1.64
C HIS A 40 28.01 12.87 1.35
N SER A 41 29.09 12.88 2.13
CA SER A 41 30.21 11.93 1.99
C SER A 41 29.80 10.49 2.31
N ALA A 42 29.00 10.30 3.36
CA ALA A 42 28.48 8.99 3.75
C ALA A 42 27.42 8.48 2.77
N PHE A 43 26.58 9.37 2.23
CA PHE A 43 25.61 9.08 1.19
C PHE A 43 26.26 8.56 -0.10
N ASN A 44 27.32 9.21 -0.56
CA ASN A 44 28.05 8.80 -1.77
C ASN A 44 28.74 7.46 -1.58
N ARG A 45 29.37 7.24 -0.41
CA ARG A 45 29.97 5.93 -0.06
C ARG A 45 28.94 4.83 0.00
N LEU A 46 27.83 5.03 0.72
CA LEU A 46 26.77 4.02 0.85
C LEU A 46 26.16 3.67 -0.51
N ASN A 47 25.88 4.66 -1.35
CA ASN A 47 25.35 4.41 -2.69
C ASN A 47 26.33 3.65 -3.57
N TRP A 48 27.61 3.99 -3.51
CA TRP A 48 28.64 3.28 -4.26
C TRP A 48 28.76 1.82 -3.79
N ILE A 49 28.78 1.60 -2.48
CA ILE A 49 28.85 0.27 -1.87
C ILE A 49 27.62 -0.57 -2.27
N LEU A 50 26.42 -0.04 -2.08
CA LEU A 50 25.17 -0.75 -2.40
C LEU A 50 25.03 -1.00 -3.91
N ALA A 51 25.35 -0.02 -4.75
CA ALA A 51 25.15 -0.12 -6.19
C ALA A 51 26.21 -0.98 -6.89
N LYS A 52 27.49 -0.86 -6.49
CA LYS A 52 28.62 -1.50 -7.18
C LYS A 52 29.03 -2.84 -6.55
N ARG A 53 28.99 -2.95 -5.21
CA ARG A 53 29.50 -4.13 -4.51
C ARG A 53 28.41 -5.10 -4.07
N PHE A 54 27.26 -4.61 -3.62
CA PHE A 54 26.25 -5.46 -2.99
C PHE A 54 24.96 -5.66 -3.78
N ARG A 55 24.81 -5.05 -4.97
CA ARG A 55 23.57 -5.16 -5.76
C ARG A 55 23.21 -6.61 -6.12
N GLY A 56 24.17 -7.37 -6.64
CA GLY A 56 23.98 -8.78 -6.99
C GLY A 56 23.73 -9.65 -5.74
N PRO A 57 24.63 -9.61 -4.74
CA PRO A 57 24.47 -10.39 -3.51
C PRO A 57 23.17 -10.11 -2.75
N ILE A 58 22.74 -8.85 -2.63
CA ILE A 58 21.48 -8.49 -1.96
C ILE A 58 20.28 -9.08 -2.73
N SER A 59 20.27 -8.97 -4.05
CA SER A 59 19.19 -9.53 -4.86
C SER A 59 19.14 -11.05 -4.75
N LEU A 60 20.29 -11.72 -4.77
CA LEU A 60 20.39 -13.17 -4.60
C LEU A 60 19.94 -13.60 -3.20
N ALA A 61 20.40 -12.90 -2.16
CA ALA A 61 19.98 -13.14 -0.78
C ALA A 61 18.46 -12.98 -0.62
N GLY A 62 17.87 -11.96 -1.28
CA GLY A 62 16.42 -11.76 -1.30
C GLY A 62 15.66 -12.92 -1.97
N VAL A 63 16.14 -13.43 -3.10
CA VAL A 63 15.54 -14.59 -3.78
C VAL A 63 15.63 -15.83 -2.91
N ILE A 64 16.80 -16.11 -2.34
CA ILE A 64 17.01 -17.26 -1.45
C ILE A 64 16.11 -17.14 -0.21
N ALA A 65 16.02 -15.95 0.39
CA ALA A 65 15.16 -15.71 1.55
C ALA A 65 13.68 -15.96 1.25
N ILE A 66 13.19 -15.53 0.08
CA ILE A 66 11.79 -15.77 -0.34
C ILE A 66 11.49 -17.28 -0.45
N ILE A 67 12.46 -18.08 -0.88
CA ILE A 67 12.33 -19.54 -0.99
C ILE A 67 12.42 -20.20 0.39
N ILE A 68 13.37 -19.76 1.22
CA ILE A 68 13.58 -20.32 2.57
C ILE A 68 12.40 -19.96 3.50
N TYR A 69 11.76 -18.81 3.33
CA TYR A 69 10.68 -18.35 4.20
C TYR A 69 9.51 -19.35 4.36
N PRO A 70 8.87 -19.89 3.31
CA PRO A 70 7.86 -20.93 3.48
C PRO A 70 8.43 -22.22 4.07
N ILE A 71 9.69 -22.57 3.78
CA ILE A 71 10.36 -23.76 4.34
C ILE A 71 10.52 -23.61 5.85
N VAL A 72 10.83 -22.42 6.37
CA VAL A 72 10.93 -22.15 7.82
C VAL A 72 9.63 -22.50 8.55
N LEU A 73 8.49 -22.24 7.94
CA LEU A 73 7.18 -22.50 8.54
C LEU A 73 6.73 -23.95 8.39
N LEU A 74 7.13 -24.62 7.30
CA LEU A 74 6.79 -26.03 7.01
C LEU A 74 7.76 -27.05 7.62
N ALA A 75 8.99 -26.64 7.93
CA ALA A 75 9.99 -27.52 8.52
C ALA A 75 9.59 -27.93 9.94
N HIS A 76 10.10 -29.10 10.36
CA HIS A 76 9.95 -29.57 11.72
C HIS A 76 10.39 -28.49 12.72
N LYS A 77 9.67 -28.36 13.83
CA LYS A 77 9.81 -27.26 14.81
C LYS A 77 11.27 -26.85 15.08
N ASP A 78 12.14 -27.79 15.41
CA ASP A 78 13.53 -27.48 15.80
C ASP A 78 14.41 -27.02 14.62
N VAL A 79 14.19 -27.55 13.43
CA VAL A 79 14.85 -27.10 12.21
C VAL A 79 14.34 -25.71 11.82
N GLY A 80 13.02 -25.50 11.89
CA GLY A 80 12.37 -24.23 11.60
C GLY A 80 12.88 -23.10 12.50
N LYS A 81 13.11 -23.36 13.79
CA LYS A 81 13.70 -22.39 14.72
C LYS A 81 15.07 -21.89 14.26
N VAL A 82 16.00 -22.80 13.95
CA VAL A 82 17.36 -22.42 13.51
C VAL A 82 17.30 -21.71 12.15
N LEU A 83 16.53 -22.28 11.21
CA LEU A 83 16.40 -21.73 9.87
C LEU A 83 15.75 -20.34 9.88
N SER A 84 14.87 -20.05 10.84
CA SER A 84 14.23 -18.74 10.97
C SER A 84 15.24 -17.62 11.24
N ILE A 85 16.29 -17.88 12.02
CA ILE A 85 17.33 -16.89 12.35
C ILE A 85 18.15 -16.59 11.10
N ILE A 86 18.60 -17.64 10.41
CA ILE A 86 19.38 -17.52 9.17
C ILE A 86 18.57 -16.79 8.09
N SER A 87 17.32 -17.22 7.90
CA SER A 87 16.39 -16.62 6.94
C SER A 87 16.13 -15.15 7.27
N THR A 88 15.91 -14.80 8.53
CA THR A 88 15.73 -13.42 9.00
C THR A 88 16.91 -12.54 8.61
N MET A 89 18.14 -12.99 8.90
CA MET A 89 19.34 -12.21 8.60
C MET A 89 19.50 -11.98 7.09
N MET A 90 19.31 -13.03 6.28
CA MET A 90 19.38 -12.92 4.82
C MET A 90 18.28 -12.03 4.26
N TYR A 91 17.05 -12.19 4.76
CA TYR A 91 15.90 -11.49 4.22
C TYR A 91 15.98 -10.00 4.55
N MET A 92 16.36 -9.65 5.80
CA MET A 92 16.39 -8.27 6.30
C MET A 92 17.32 -7.34 5.49
N MET A 93 18.35 -7.90 4.83
CA MET A 93 19.23 -7.13 3.94
C MET A 93 18.46 -6.47 2.79
N THR A 94 17.44 -7.14 2.24
CA THR A 94 16.70 -6.65 1.07
C THR A 94 15.79 -5.47 1.43
N PRO A 95 14.94 -5.54 2.47
CA PRO A 95 14.17 -4.41 2.96
C PRO A 95 15.03 -3.21 3.38
N ILE A 96 16.14 -3.43 4.10
CA ILE A 96 17.04 -2.35 4.50
C ILE A 96 17.64 -1.66 3.27
N ALA A 97 18.09 -2.43 2.27
CA ALA A 97 18.59 -1.85 1.04
C ALA A 97 17.48 -1.09 0.29
N GLY A 98 16.27 -1.63 0.24
CA GLY A 98 15.11 -1.01 -0.40
C GLY A 98 14.67 0.30 0.25
N SER A 99 14.61 0.35 1.59
CA SER A 99 14.16 1.53 2.33
C SER A 99 15.07 2.74 2.12
N ASN A 100 16.37 2.52 1.92
CA ASN A 100 17.34 3.56 1.59
C ASN A 100 17.07 4.27 0.25
N PHE A 101 16.29 3.66 -0.65
CA PHE A 101 15.94 4.24 -1.95
C PHE A 101 14.56 4.92 -1.98
N LEU A 102 13.84 4.94 -0.85
CA LEU A 102 12.55 5.61 -0.75
C LEU A 102 12.70 7.13 -0.86
N ARG A 103 11.96 7.73 -1.79
CA ARG A 103 11.74 9.17 -1.90
C ARG A 103 10.73 9.60 -0.82
N ILE A 104 11.14 10.49 0.07
CA ILE A 104 10.36 10.84 1.26
C ILE A 104 9.04 11.53 0.88
N ASP A 105 9.07 12.48 -0.06
CA ASP A 105 7.90 13.25 -0.46
C ASP A 105 6.81 12.37 -1.09
N ILE A 106 7.23 11.45 -1.98
CA ILE A 106 6.32 10.45 -2.56
C ILE A 106 5.79 9.55 -1.43
N GLY A 107 6.63 9.16 -0.48
CA GLY A 107 6.23 8.39 0.69
C GLY A 107 5.15 9.08 1.51
N TRP A 108 5.29 10.37 1.81
CA TRP A 108 4.28 11.16 2.52
C TRP A 108 2.98 11.25 1.75
N LEU A 109 3.07 11.45 0.44
CA LEU A 109 1.90 11.47 -0.42
C LEU A 109 1.16 10.13 -0.38
N LEU A 110 1.87 9.00 -0.40
CA LEU A 110 1.31 7.67 -0.25
C LEU A 110 0.70 7.46 1.15
N VAL A 111 1.38 7.89 2.21
CA VAL A 111 0.86 7.78 3.59
C VAL A 111 -0.43 8.58 3.77
N ALA A 112 -0.63 9.65 3.00
CA ALA A 112 -1.89 10.38 3.00
C ALA A 112 -3.02 9.64 2.25
N THR A 113 -2.70 8.64 1.43
CA THR A 113 -3.71 7.86 0.72
C THR A 113 -4.33 6.79 1.61
N TYR A 114 -5.62 6.53 1.37
CA TYR A 114 -6.34 5.46 2.03
C TYR A 114 -5.75 4.07 1.70
N ASP A 115 -5.40 3.82 0.43
CA ASP A 115 -4.88 2.53 -0.06
C ASP A 115 -3.67 2.07 0.78
N PHE A 116 -2.82 3.01 1.22
CA PHE A 116 -1.69 2.76 2.11
C PHE A 116 -2.12 2.21 3.47
N TRP A 117 -3.07 2.86 4.14
CA TRP A 117 -3.51 2.46 5.48
C TRP A 117 -4.29 1.15 5.46
N PHE A 118 -5.13 0.93 4.45
CA PHE A 118 -5.83 -0.34 4.28
C PHE A 118 -4.85 -1.50 4.16
N PHE A 119 -3.89 -1.38 3.24
CA PHE A 119 -2.91 -2.43 3.02
C PHE A 119 -2.03 -2.60 4.27
N THR A 120 -1.62 -1.51 4.91
CA THR A 120 -0.85 -1.58 6.18
C THR A 120 -1.63 -2.28 7.28
N PHE A 121 -2.93 -2.01 7.42
CA PHE A 121 -3.79 -2.64 8.41
C PHE A 121 -3.94 -4.15 8.15
N ILE A 122 -4.30 -4.54 6.93
CA ILE A 122 -4.41 -5.95 6.54
C ILE A 122 -3.06 -6.68 6.73
N ASN A 123 -1.97 -6.09 6.27
CA ASN A 123 -0.61 -6.61 6.46
C ASN A 123 -0.30 -6.84 7.94
N THR A 124 -0.48 -5.81 8.77
CA THR A 124 -0.10 -5.84 10.18
C THR A 124 -0.99 -6.77 10.99
N SER A 125 -2.30 -6.73 10.81
CA SER A 125 -3.24 -7.65 11.50
C SER A 125 -2.97 -9.11 11.15
N THR A 126 -2.83 -9.43 9.85
CA THR A 126 -2.57 -10.80 9.37
C THR A 126 -1.29 -11.36 9.96
N TYR A 127 -0.17 -10.63 9.83
CA TYR A 127 1.11 -11.11 10.31
C TYR A 127 1.26 -11.10 11.82
N THR A 128 0.57 -10.19 12.52
CA THR A 128 0.51 -10.24 13.99
C THR A 128 -0.17 -11.53 14.42
N VAL A 129 -1.34 -11.85 13.87
CA VAL A 129 -2.07 -13.07 14.23
C VAL A 129 -1.29 -14.32 13.80
N LEU A 130 -0.65 -14.33 12.62
CA LEU A 130 0.21 -15.43 12.19
C LEU A 130 1.41 -15.64 13.13
N ALA A 131 2.07 -14.56 13.58
CA ALA A 131 3.17 -14.64 14.53
C ALA A 131 2.72 -15.21 15.88
N LEU A 132 1.55 -14.81 16.36
CA LEU A 132 0.95 -15.34 17.59
C LEU A 132 0.53 -16.81 17.47
N LEU A 133 0.02 -17.20 16.30
CA LEU A 133 -0.41 -18.57 15.99
C LEU A 133 0.78 -19.54 15.97
N VAL A 134 1.94 -19.08 15.51
CA VAL A 134 3.20 -19.85 15.54
C VAL A 134 3.82 -19.87 16.94
N GLY A 135 3.75 -18.76 17.69
CA GLY A 135 4.07 -18.75 19.13
C GLY A 135 5.53 -18.97 19.54
N ASP A 136 6.46 -19.10 18.59
CA ASP A 136 7.88 -19.36 18.84
C ASP A 136 8.83 -18.43 18.04
N ILE A 137 10.14 -18.73 18.02
CA ILE A 137 11.16 -17.90 17.35
C ILE A 137 10.95 -17.76 15.83
N ARG A 138 10.18 -18.67 15.19
CA ARG A 138 9.82 -18.55 13.77
C ARG A 138 9.03 -17.27 13.50
N ALA A 139 8.40 -16.67 14.53
CA ALA A 139 7.78 -15.35 14.47
C ALA A 139 8.74 -14.23 14.01
N VAL A 140 10.05 -14.37 14.23
CA VAL A 140 11.02 -13.36 13.78
C VAL A 140 11.10 -13.31 12.25
N ALA A 141 11.05 -14.47 11.57
CA ALA A 141 11.01 -14.52 10.10
C ALA A 141 9.70 -13.91 9.56
N ILE A 142 8.58 -14.12 10.28
CA ILE A 142 7.29 -13.51 9.98
C ILE A 142 7.36 -11.98 10.07
N LEU A 143 8.02 -11.42 11.10
CA LEU A 143 8.20 -9.97 11.23
C LEU A 143 9.00 -9.36 10.08
N VAL A 144 10.03 -10.06 9.58
CA VAL A 144 10.78 -9.58 8.41
C VAL A 144 9.93 -9.66 7.14
N ALA A 145 9.11 -10.69 6.98
CA ALA A 145 8.15 -10.79 5.89
C ALA A 145 7.13 -9.64 5.93
N TRP A 146 6.57 -9.33 7.09
CA TRP A 146 5.72 -8.16 7.31
C TRP A 146 6.39 -6.85 6.85
N PHE A 147 7.66 -6.65 7.22
CA PHE A 147 8.42 -5.47 6.83
C PHE A 147 8.67 -5.42 5.31
N GLY A 148 8.96 -6.57 4.70
CA GLY A 148 9.09 -6.70 3.25
C GLY A 148 7.80 -6.33 2.50
N ILE A 149 6.64 -6.77 2.99
CA ILE A 149 5.34 -6.36 2.44
C ILE A 149 5.09 -4.87 2.66
N GLN A 150 5.42 -4.32 3.83
CA GLN A 150 5.25 -2.90 4.11
C GLN A 150 6.02 -2.01 3.11
N LEU A 151 7.23 -2.42 2.72
CA LEU A 151 7.99 -1.72 1.68
C LEU A 151 7.39 -1.89 0.28
N ASN A 152 6.71 -3.01 0.00
CA ASN A 152 5.97 -3.19 -1.26
C ASN A 152 4.78 -2.21 -1.37
N ILE A 153 4.17 -1.80 -0.25
CA ILE A 153 3.12 -0.76 -0.24
C ILE A 153 3.70 0.58 -0.72
N LEU A 154 4.95 0.86 -0.35
CA LEU A 154 5.69 2.07 -0.71
C LEU A 154 6.45 1.96 -2.05
N VAL A 155 6.04 1.04 -2.95
CA VAL A 155 6.75 0.81 -4.22
C VAL A 155 6.87 2.07 -5.07
N ASP A 156 5.88 2.96 -5.08
CA ASP A 156 5.94 4.20 -5.85
C ASP A 156 7.02 5.16 -5.35
N ALA A 157 7.35 5.10 -4.06
CA ALA A 157 8.46 5.87 -3.52
C ALA A 157 9.82 5.24 -3.85
N ASN A 158 9.87 3.97 -4.26
CA ASN A 158 11.08 3.29 -4.68
C ASN A 158 11.24 3.30 -6.21
N LEU A 159 11.94 4.29 -6.71
CA LEU A 159 12.12 4.51 -8.16
C LEU A 159 13.23 3.64 -8.77
N ARG A 160 13.98 2.90 -7.95
CA ARG A 160 15.20 2.20 -8.39
C ARG A 160 14.98 0.69 -8.39
N ALA A 161 15.60 0.01 -9.36
CA ALA A 161 15.63 -1.46 -9.46
C ALA A 161 14.25 -2.13 -9.60
N VAL A 162 13.32 -1.50 -10.31
CA VAL A 162 11.94 -2.00 -10.47
C VAL A 162 11.87 -3.41 -11.08
N LYS A 163 12.79 -3.81 -11.98
CA LYS A 163 12.84 -5.18 -12.51
C LYS A 163 13.10 -6.22 -11.40
N ALA A 164 14.07 -5.96 -10.52
CA ALA A 164 14.37 -6.82 -9.39
C ALA A 164 13.20 -6.85 -8.41
N TRP A 165 12.57 -5.70 -8.16
CA TRP A 165 11.35 -5.61 -7.37
C TRP A 165 10.23 -6.50 -7.95
N VAL A 166 9.91 -6.41 -9.25
CA VAL A 166 8.88 -7.25 -9.88
C VAL A 166 9.18 -8.75 -9.69
N ILE A 167 10.43 -9.18 -9.89
CA ILE A 167 10.83 -10.58 -9.71
C ILE A 167 10.63 -11.02 -8.26
N LEU A 168 11.11 -10.22 -7.30
CA LEU A 168 10.97 -10.50 -5.87
C LEU A 168 9.50 -10.51 -5.43
N THR A 169 8.65 -9.62 -5.95
CA THR A 169 7.23 -9.59 -5.62
C THR A 169 6.49 -10.79 -6.22
N ILE A 170 6.82 -11.24 -7.43
CA ILE A 170 6.26 -12.48 -8.01
C ILE A 170 6.65 -13.69 -7.16
N GLY A 171 7.94 -13.82 -6.80
CA GLY A 171 8.39 -14.87 -5.88
C GLY A 171 7.68 -14.79 -4.53
N GLY A 172 7.51 -13.57 -4.01
CA GLY A 172 6.75 -13.30 -2.80
C GLY A 172 5.32 -13.82 -2.89
N ILE A 173 4.58 -13.52 -3.97
CA ILE A 173 3.21 -14.01 -4.19
C ILE A 173 3.17 -15.55 -4.13
N ILE A 174 4.11 -16.23 -4.79
CA ILE A 174 4.19 -17.70 -4.76
C ILE A 174 4.41 -18.20 -3.33
N SER A 175 5.37 -17.62 -2.59
CA SER A 175 5.62 -17.98 -1.20
C SER A 175 4.39 -17.73 -0.30
N HIS A 176 3.61 -16.68 -0.56
CA HIS A 176 2.37 -16.43 0.19
C HIS A 176 1.28 -17.45 -0.12
N PHE A 177 1.16 -17.91 -1.37
CA PHE A 177 0.25 -19.01 -1.71
C PHE A 177 0.61 -20.30 -0.97
N ILE A 178 1.91 -20.62 -0.86
CA ILE A 178 2.39 -21.78 -0.10
C ILE A 178 2.00 -21.64 1.38
N ILE A 179 2.21 -20.46 1.98
CA ILE A 179 1.88 -20.22 3.39
C ILE A 179 0.38 -20.22 3.63
N TRP A 180 -0.40 -19.65 2.71
CA TRP A 180 -1.86 -19.74 2.76
C TRP A 180 -2.33 -21.19 2.78
N GLY A 181 -1.78 -22.04 1.91
CA GLY A 181 -2.04 -23.49 1.94
C GLY A 181 -1.56 -24.13 3.23
N ALA A 182 -0.36 -23.79 3.71
CA ALA A 182 0.21 -24.35 4.95
C ALA A 182 -0.65 -24.04 6.18
N VAL A 183 -1.17 -22.80 6.29
CA VAL A 183 -2.08 -22.41 7.38
C VAL A 183 -3.44 -23.06 7.20
N GLY A 184 -3.98 -23.10 5.98
CA GLY A 184 -5.31 -23.65 5.69
C GLY A 184 -5.40 -25.18 5.85
N PHE A 185 -4.35 -25.92 5.53
CA PHE A 185 -4.25 -27.37 5.70
C PHE A 185 -3.61 -27.78 7.03
N GLU A 186 -3.35 -26.84 7.93
CA GLU A 186 -2.76 -27.09 9.25
C GLU A 186 -1.39 -27.78 9.20
N ALA A 187 -0.63 -27.55 8.12
CA ALA A 187 0.67 -28.19 7.90
C ALA A 187 1.79 -27.61 8.77
N ILE A 188 1.53 -26.53 9.53
CA ILE A 188 2.50 -25.91 10.42
C ILE A 188 2.45 -26.61 11.78
N GLU A 189 3.56 -27.24 12.16
CA GLU A 189 3.70 -27.91 13.44
C GLU A 189 3.65 -26.93 14.63
N ASP A 190 3.01 -27.40 15.71
CA ASP A 190 2.93 -26.74 17.02
C ASP A 190 2.28 -25.35 17.00
N THR A 191 1.25 -25.21 16.15
CA THR A 191 0.46 -23.99 16.09
C THR A 191 -0.58 -23.95 17.22
N HIS A 192 -0.70 -22.78 17.83
CA HIS A 192 -1.65 -22.53 18.89
C HIS A 192 -2.88 -21.88 18.28
N ASP A 193 -3.93 -22.67 18.05
CA ASP A 193 -5.18 -22.09 17.56
C ASP A 193 -5.93 -21.40 18.70
N PHE A 194 -6.45 -20.21 18.40
CA PHE A 194 -7.21 -19.41 19.36
C PHE A 194 -8.29 -18.62 18.63
N ALA A 195 -9.40 -18.37 19.32
CA ALA A 195 -10.42 -17.47 18.80
C ALA A 195 -9.95 -16.03 18.93
N VAL A 196 -9.78 -15.34 17.80
CA VAL A 196 -9.45 -13.91 17.77
C VAL A 196 -10.60 -13.10 18.33
N LEU A 197 -11.82 -13.52 18.02
CA LEU A 197 -13.05 -12.93 18.51
C LEU A 197 -14.03 -14.03 18.90
N ARG A 198 -14.61 -13.92 20.09
CA ARG A 198 -15.78 -14.72 20.50
C ARG A 198 -16.95 -13.80 20.75
N TYR A 199 -18.06 -14.01 20.06
CA TYR A 199 -19.30 -13.30 20.30
C TYR A 199 -20.49 -14.26 20.30
N LYS A 200 -21.09 -14.45 21.48
CA LYS A 200 -22.20 -15.38 21.71
C LYS A 200 -21.84 -16.79 21.21
N THR A 201 -22.47 -17.22 20.12
CA THR A 201 -22.28 -18.54 19.48
C THR A 201 -21.31 -18.52 18.31
N HIS A 202 -20.78 -17.36 17.93
CA HIS A 202 -19.89 -17.21 16.79
C HIS A 202 -18.47 -16.96 17.28
N GLU A 203 -17.53 -17.75 16.76
CA GLU A 203 -16.09 -17.58 16.99
C GLU A 203 -15.43 -17.30 15.65
N LEU A 204 -14.55 -16.29 15.62
CA LEU A 204 -13.64 -16.06 14.50
C LEU A 204 -12.29 -16.68 14.85
N PRO A 205 -11.95 -17.87 14.32
CA PRO A 205 -10.67 -18.50 14.61
C PRO A 205 -9.52 -17.73 13.96
N ALA A 206 -8.36 -17.75 14.61
CA ALA A 206 -7.16 -17.06 14.14
C ALA A 206 -6.75 -17.51 12.72
N ARG A 207 -6.90 -18.79 12.43
CA ARG A 207 -6.59 -19.39 11.13
C ARG A 207 -7.41 -18.78 10.00
N GLU A 208 -8.71 -18.58 10.18
CA GLU A 208 -9.58 -17.98 9.15
C GLU A 208 -9.18 -16.53 8.86
N LEU A 209 -8.89 -15.75 9.90
CA LEU A 209 -8.43 -14.37 9.74
C LEU A 209 -7.09 -14.32 8.99
N VAL A 210 -6.14 -15.20 9.33
CA VAL A 210 -4.84 -15.28 8.66
C VAL A 210 -5.00 -15.70 7.20
N CYS A 211 -5.80 -16.73 6.92
CA CYS A 211 -6.05 -17.20 5.55
C CYS A 211 -6.67 -16.10 4.68
N SER A 212 -7.73 -15.44 5.17
CA SER A 212 -8.37 -14.32 4.46
C SER A 212 -7.43 -13.14 4.26
N GLY A 213 -6.63 -12.82 5.28
CA GLY A 213 -5.61 -11.79 5.25
C GLY A 213 -4.52 -12.05 4.20
N ILE A 214 -3.98 -13.27 4.15
CA ILE A 214 -2.95 -13.65 3.16
C ILE A 214 -3.51 -13.59 1.74
N VAL A 215 -4.74 -14.08 1.49
CA VAL A 215 -5.38 -13.97 0.16
C VAL A 215 -5.55 -12.51 -0.25
N THR A 216 -5.95 -11.65 0.69
CA THR A 216 -6.08 -10.21 0.43
C THR A 216 -4.73 -9.59 0.09
N ILE A 217 -3.66 -9.92 0.82
CA ILE A 217 -2.29 -9.47 0.54
C ILE A 217 -1.84 -9.94 -0.85
N ILE A 218 -2.07 -11.21 -1.20
CA ILE A 218 -1.77 -11.77 -2.53
C ILE A 218 -2.45 -10.94 -3.64
N ALA A 219 -3.75 -10.66 -3.49
CA ALA A 219 -4.50 -9.89 -4.47
C ALA A 219 -3.94 -8.46 -4.63
N LEU A 220 -3.58 -7.80 -3.52
CA LEU A 220 -3.00 -6.46 -3.54
C LEU A 220 -1.60 -6.45 -4.18
N LEU A 221 -0.74 -7.43 -3.87
CA LEU A 221 0.56 -7.58 -4.51
C LEU A 221 0.43 -7.85 -6.01
N ALA A 222 -0.47 -8.76 -6.40
CA ALA A 222 -0.73 -9.08 -7.81
C ALA A 222 -1.21 -7.84 -8.57
N ARG A 223 -2.11 -7.03 -7.98
CA ARG A 223 -2.53 -5.75 -8.53
C ARG A 223 -1.35 -4.79 -8.73
N ASN A 224 -0.46 -4.67 -7.76
CA ASN A 224 0.71 -3.80 -7.86
C ASN A 224 1.67 -4.25 -8.96
N VAL A 225 1.94 -5.56 -9.06
CA VAL A 225 2.77 -6.15 -10.12
C VAL A 225 2.15 -5.94 -11.49
N HIS A 226 0.84 -6.20 -11.65
CA HIS A 226 0.13 -6.04 -12.91
C HIS A 226 0.21 -4.58 -13.41
N ARG A 227 -0.11 -3.62 -12.53
CA ARG A 227 -0.07 -2.20 -12.87
C ARG A 227 1.35 -1.74 -13.22
N LYS A 228 2.37 -2.15 -12.45
CA LYS A 228 3.78 -1.81 -12.76
C LYS A 228 4.27 -2.48 -14.05
N ARG A 229 3.88 -3.72 -14.35
CA ARG A 229 4.25 -4.41 -15.60
C ARG A 229 3.73 -3.68 -16.84
N LYS A 230 2.49 -3.18 -16.81
CA LYS A 230 1.90 -2.41 -17.92
C LYS A 230 2.71 -1.17 -18.27
N ILE A 231 3.34 -0.54 -17.27
CA ILE A 231 4.23 0.62 -17.48
C ILE A 231 5.48 0.21 -18.25
N PHE A 232 6.09 -0.94 -17.94
CA PHE A 232 7.27 -1.43 -18.65
C PHE A 232 6.97 -1.86 -20.09
N GLN A 233 5.81 -2.44 -20.35
CA GLN A 233 5.42 -2.87 -21.69
C GLN A 233 5.20 -1.69 -22.64
N LYS A 234 4.89 -0.49 -22.13
CA LYS A 234 4.73 0.70 -22.95
C LYS A 234 6.04 1.17 -23.60
N GLY A 235 7.20 0.70 -23.15
CA GLY A 235 8.47 0.88 -23.87
C GLY A 235 8.94 2.33 -24.09
N GLU A 236 8.23 3.33 -23.59
CA GLU A 236 8.58 4.73 -23.75
C GLU A 236 9.83 5.04 -22.91
N SER A 237 10.93 5.33 -23.59
CA SER A 237 12.24 5.72 -23.07
C SER A 237 12.26 7.11 -22.41
N GLY A 238 11.12 7.55 -21.88
CA GLY A 238 10.96 8.86 -21.23
C GLY A 238 11.21 8.82 -19.73
N VAL A 239 11.71 9.93 -19.20
CA VAL A 239 11.96 10.23 -17.78
C VAL A 239 10.63 10.43 -17.02
N TRP A 240 9.67 9.51 -17.18
CA TRP A 240 8.36 9.60 -16.56
C TRP A 240 8.23 8.56 -15.45
N ILE A 241 7.89 9.03 -14.25
CA ILE A 241 7.60 8.20 -13.10
C ILE A 241 6.09 8.09 -12.97
N GLU A 242 5.53 6.96 -13.39
CA GLU A 242 4.11 6.69 -13.21
C GLU A 242 3.86 6.14 -11.79
N CYS A 243 3.09 6.90 -11.01
CA CYS A 243 2.61 6.51 -9.68
C CYS A 243 1.41 5.59 -9.85
N VAL A 244 1.49 4.39 -9.29
CA VAL A 244 0.50 3.30 -9.45
C VAL A 244 -0.55 3.29 -8.33
N SER A 245 -0.16 3.78 -7.15
CA SER A 245 -0.93 3.80 -5.91
C SER A 245 -1.48 5.17 -5.57
N TYR A 246 -0.87 6.26 -6.06
CA TYR A 246 -1.40 7.61 -5.85
C TYR A 246 -2.72 7.80 -6.60
N ARG A 247 -3.70 8.41 -5.93
CA ARG A 247 -5.00 8.77 -6.51
C ARG A 247 -5.27 10.25 -6.26
N THR A 248 -5.93 10.89 -7.21
CA THR A 248 -6.37 12.30 -7.12
C THR A 248 -7.83 12.38 -7.53
N ASP A 249 -8.58 13.26 -6.89
CA ASP A 249 -9.97 13.53 -7.25
C ASP A 249 -10.03 14.25 -8.59
N LEU A 250 -11.02 13.89 -9.40
CA LEU A 250 -11.27 14.48 -10.71
C LEU A 250 -12.62 15.18 -10.70
N LYS A 251 -12.72 16.32 -11.39
CA LYS A 251 -13.95 17.04 -11.65
C LYS A 251 -14.18 17.19 -13.15
N PHE A 252 -15.44 17.24 -13.54
CA PHE A 252 -15.81 17.59 -14.90
C PHE A 252 -15.64 19.10 -15.11
N ALA A 253 -14.69 19.48 -15.95
CA ALA A 253 -14.51 20.84 -16.44
C ALA A 253 -15.11 20.95 -17.85
N THR A 254 -15.88 21.99 -18.10
CA THR A 254 -16.31 22.32 -19.46
C THR A 254 -15.14 22.93 -20.24
N ASN A 255 -15.00 22.53 -21.51
CA ASN A 255 -13.91 22.94 -22.41
C ASN A 255 -13.72 24.47 -22.53
N GLN A 256 -14.75 25.27 -22.20
CA GLN A 256 -14.68 26.74 -22.21
C GLN A 256 -13.72 27.31 -21.16
N ASN A 257 -13.55 26.65 -20.01
CA ASN A 257 -12.63 27.12 -18.95
C ASN A 257 -11.15 26.87 -19.29
N GLU A 258 -10.84 25.88 -20.13
CA GLU A 258 -9.47 25.66 -20.61
C GLU A 258 -9.03 26.73 -21.59
N GLN A 259 -9.94 27.26 -22.42
CA GLN A 259 -9.61 28.29 -23.40
C GLN A 259 -9.29 29.65 -22.70
N ALA A 260 -10.01 29.99 -21.62
CA ALA A 260 -9.71 31.16 -20.78
C ALA A 260 -8.37 31.01 -20.02
N ASN A 261 -8.08 29.82 -19.48
CA ASN A 261 -6.81 29.56 -18.79
C ASN A 261 -5.61 29.48 -19.75
N ARG A 262 -5.79 28.93 -20.97
CA ARG A 262 -4.75 28.96 -22.01
C ARG A 262 -4.41 30.40 -22.40
N ILE A 263 -5.41 31.27 -22.60
CA ILE A 263 -5.20 32.69 -22.93
C ILE A 263 -4.46 33.43 -21.79
N SER A 264 -4.79 33.17 -20.52
CA SER A 264 -4.03 33.70 -19.38
C SER A 264 -2.59 33.20 -19.34
N THR A 265 -2.35 31.93 -19.67
CA THR A 265 -1.00 31.33 -19.67
C THR A 265 -0.10 31.88 -20.78
N TYR A 266 -0.66 32.32 -21.92
CA TYR A 266 0.09 32.96 -22.99
C TYR A 266 0.39 34.45 -22.76
N LEU A 267 -0.38 35.13 -21.90
CA LEU A 267 -0.20 36.56 -21.61
C LEU A 267 0.71 36.84 -20.39
N THR A 268 1.03 35.83 -19.58
CA THR A 268 2.03 35.91 -18.52
C THR A 268 3.20 34.96 -18.79
N SER A 269 4.11 35.34 -19.69
CA SER A 269 5.46 34.78 -19.69
C SER A 269 6.52 35.84 -19.99
N PRO A 270 7.06 36.45 -18.93
CA PRO A 270 8.49 36.68 -18.85
C PRO A 270 9.07 35.86 -17.67
N CYS A 271 10.09 35.06 -17.98
CA CYS A 271 10.97 34.36 -17.02
C CYS A 271 10.28 33.54 -15.92
N GLN A 272 9.81 32.32 -16.24
CA GLN A 272 9.74 31.31 -15.18
C GLN A 272 11.18 30.95 -14.76
N PRO A 273 11.56 31.12 -13.48
CA PRO A 273 12.85 30.65 -13.00
C PRO A 273 12.93 29.14 -13.24
N HIS A 274 14.02 28.68 -13.85
CA HIS A 274 14.29 27.25 -14.02
C HIS A 274 14.17 26.55 -12.67
N LEU A 275 13.08 25.81 -12.46
CA LEU A 275 12.92 24.96 -11.29
C LEU A 275 14.10 23.97 -11.27
N PRO A 276 14.81 23.80 -10.15
CA PRO A 276 15.92 22.85 -10.09
C PRO A 276 15.43 21.45 -10.50
N GLU A 277 16.25 20.74 -11.29
CA GLU A 277 15.91 19.46 -11.96
C GLU A 277 15.29 18.38 -11.04
N ASN A 278 15.56 18.50 -9.73
CA ASN A 278 15.04 17.60 -8.70
C ASN A 278 13.59 17.86 -8.28
N ILE A 279 13.06 19.06 -8.49
CA ILE A 279 11.67 19.40 -8.16
C ILE A 279 10.83 19.11 -9.40
N GLN A 280 9.94 18.13 -9.29
CA GLN A 280 9.10 17.68 -10.38
C GLN A 280 7.63 17.93 -10.06
N LYS A 281 6.89 18.50 -11.01
CA LYS A 281 5.44 18.68 -10.89
C LYS A 281 4.73 17.44 -11.43
N MET A 282 3.87 16.83 -10.62
CA MET A 282 3.06 15.71 -11.10
C MET A 282 2.16 16.16 -12.25
N ARG A 283 2.02 15.30 -13.26
CA ARG A 283 1.16 15.54 -14.42
C ARG A 283 0.12 14.43 -14.52
N TYR A 284 -1.14 14.83 -14.62
CA TYR A 284 -2.23 13.90 -14.93
C TYR A 284 -2.18 13.58 -16.43
N ILE A 285 -2.10 12.29 -16.76
CA ILE A 285 -2.17 11.80 -18.14
C ILE A 285 -3.59 11.28 -18.37
N LYS A 286 -4.32 11.93 -19.28
CA LYS A 286 -5.71 11.60 -19.61
C LYS A 286 -5.80 10.16 -20.12
N GLN A 287 -6.55 9.31 -19.44
CA GLN A 287 -6.95 8.02 -20.00
C GLN A 287 -8.11 8.24 -20.98
N ALA A 288 -7.95 7.78 -22.22
CA ALA A 288 -8.97 7.87 -23.24
C ALA A 288 -10.16 6.96 -22.87
N GLY A 289 -11.32 7.56 -22.61
CA GLY A 289 -12.58 6.86 -22.38
C GLY A 289 -13.72 7.84 -22.09
N LEU A 290 -14.80 7.75 -22.87
CA LEU A 290 -16.05 8.46 -22.58
C LEU A 290 -16.78 7.69 -21.47
N THR A 291 -16.94 8.28 -20.29
CA THR A 291 -17.66 7.68 -19.16
C THR A 291 -19.05 8.29 -19.04
N ASN A 292 -20.10 7.45 -19.02
CA ASN A 292 -21.49 7.89 -18.87
C ASN A 292 -21.84 8.01 -17.38
N GLY A 293 -21.97 9.24 -16.88
CA GLY A 293 -22.17 9.53 -15.44
C GLY A 293 -23.54 9.16 -14.87
N HIS A 294 -24.47 8.65 -15.68
CA HIS A 294 -25.82 8.30 -15.23
C HIS A 294 -25.96 6.89 -14.63
N SER A 295 -24.97 6.00 -14.81
CA SER A 295 -25.07 4.58 -14.41
C SER A 295 -24.37 4.21 -13.10
N THR A 296 -23.88 5.16 -12.30
CA THR A 296 -23.01 4.87 -11.12
C THR A 296 -23.47 5.46 -9.78
N LEU A 297 -24.68 6.02 -9.67
CA LEU A 297 -25.04 6.86 -8.50
C LEU A 297 -25.88 6.14 -7.43
N LEU A 298 -25.30 5.96 -6.23
CA LEU A 298 -26.02 5.92 -4.96
C LEU A 298 -25.64 7.16 -4.16
N LYS A 299 -26.60 8.08 -3.95
CA LYS A 299 -26.36 9.38 -3.32
C LYS A 299 -26.37 9.27 -1.79
N VAL A 300 -25.19 9.21 -1.16
CA VAL A 300 -25.04 9.33 0.30
C VAL A 300 -24.17 10.54 0.64
N LYS A 301 -24.70 11.48 1.44
CA LYS A 301 -23.96 12.66 1.90
C LYS A 301 -23.12 12.31 3.14
N ILE A 302 -21.79 12.38 3.05
CA ILE A 302 -20.88 12.20 4.20
C ILE A 302 -19.92 13.41 4.29
N ARG A 303 -19.66 13.90 5.51
CA ARG A 303 -18.98 15.18 5.81
C ARG A 303 -17.44 15.01 5.88
N SER A 304 -16.65 16.00 5.46
CA SER A 304 -15.19 15.87 5.17
C SER A 304 -14.23 15.74 6.37
N TRP A 305 -14.73 15.67 7.61
CA TRP A 305 -13.87 15.72 8.81
C TRP A 305 -13.17 14.38 9.15
N HIS A 306 -13.37 13.32 8.35
CA HIS A 306 -12.96 11.96 8.70
C HIS A 306 -11.56 11.52 8.20
N CYS A 307 -10.92 12.25 7.27
CA CYS A 307 -9.60 11.85 6.74
C CYS A 307 -8.47 11.82 7.79
N PHE A 308 -8.54 12.65 8.85
CA PHE A 308 -7.57 12.62 9.96
C PHE A 308 -7.97 11.66 11.09
N ALA A 309 -9.24 11.25 11.15
CA ALA A 309 -9.75 10.36 12.20
C ALA A 309 -9.47 8.88 11.87
N LEU A 310 -9.54 8.49 10.59
CA LEU A 310 -9.32 7.10 10.16
C LEU A 310 -7.94 6.53 10.54
N PRO A 311 -6.80 7.23 10.32
CA PRO A 311 -5.48 6.72 10.68
C PRO A 311 -5.32 6.56 12.20
N LYS A 312 -5.85 7.52 12.97
CA LYS A 312 -5.86 7.47 14.44
C LYS A 312 -6.68 6.28 14.92
N LEU A 313 -7.86 6.05 14.31
CA LEU A 313 -8.72 4.92 14.62
C LEU A 313 -8.00 3.58 14.36
N GLY A 314 -7.34 3.44 13.20
CA GLY A 314 -6.58 2.25 12.84
C GLY A 314 -5.36 1.97 13.75
N CYS A 315 -4.62 3.00 14.17
CA CYS A 315 -3.55 2.84 15.15
C CYS A 315 -4.09 2.46 16.53
N THR A 316 -5.21 3.06 16.96
CA THR A 316 -5.82 2.75 18.26
C THR A 316 -6.39 1.33 18.30
N THR A 317 -6.98 0.82 17.20
CA THR A 317 -7.47 -0.56 17.14
C THR A 317 -6.33 -1.57 17.22
N LEU A 318 -5.23 -1.31 16.51
CA LEU A 318 -4.07 -2.19 16.53
C LEU A 318 -3.42 -2.25 17.92
N LEU A 319 -3.19 -1.09 18.55
CA LEU A 319 -2.62 -1.02 19.91
C LEU A 319 -3.54 -1.68 20.95
N ALA A 320 -4.86 -1.46 20.85
CA ALA A 320 -5.84 -2.08 21.73
C ALA A 320 -5.90 -3.61 21.54
N PHE A 321 -5.73 -4.10 20.30
CA PHE A 321 -5.64 -5.53 20.02
C PHE A 321 -4.42 -6.17 20.69
N VAL A 322 -3.23 -5.57 20.53
CA VAL A 322 -1.98 -6.02 21.16
C VAL A 322 -2.09 -5.98 22.68
N ALA A 323 -2.62 -4.90 23.25
CA ALA A 323 -2.82 -4.76 24.69
C ALA A 323 -3.82 -5.80 25.23
N SER A 324 -4.92 -6.06 24.52
CA SER A 324 -5.91 -7.08 24.88
C SER A 324 -5.30 -8.48 24.91
N TYR A 325 -4.43 -8.79 23.95
CA TYR A 325 -3.75 -10.09 23.87
C TYR A 325 -2.76 -10.27 25.03
N ILE A 326 -1.94 -9.26 25.32
CA ILE A 326 -1.01 -9.26 26.46
C ILE A 326 -1.77 -9.42 27.78
N TYR A 327 -2.90 -8.72 27.93
CA TYR A 327 -3.76 -8.81 29.10
C TYR A 327 -4.36 -10.21 29.28
N GLN A 328 -4.89 -10.82 28.22
CA GLN A 328 -5.41 -12.19 28.25
C GLN A 328 -4.34 -13.23 28.63
N ARG A 329 -3.13 -13.12 28.06
CA ARG A 329 -2.02 -14.03 28.39
C ARG A 329 -1.65 -13.97 29.87
N LYS A 330 -1.80 -12.80 30.51
CA LYS A 330 -1.52 -12.60 31.94
C LYS A 330 -2.64 -13.09 32.86
N LEU A 331 -3.85 -13.24 32.33
CA LEU A 331 -5.08 -13.59 33.06
C LEU A 331 -5.53 -15.04 32.86
N HIS A 332 -4.60 -15.92 32.47
CA HIS A 332 -4.84 -17.31 32.05
C HIS A 332 -5.55 -18.24 33.08
N GLY A 333 -6.03 -17.71 34.22
CA GLY A 333 -6.77 -18.42 35.25
C GLY A 333 -8.27 -18.11 35.38
N GLN A 334 -8.84 -17.09 34.73
CA GLN A 334 -10.28 -16.78 34.86
C GLN A 334 -11.08 -17.11 33.60
N LYS A 335 -11.90 -18.16 33.69
CA LYS A 335 -12.87 -18.57 32.67
C LYS A 335 -14.06 -17.58 32.60
N HIS A 336 -14.52 -17.36 31.37
CA HIS A 336 -15.89 -16.96 30.96
C HIS A 336 -16.30 -15.49 30.81
N GLN A 337 -15.39 -14.52 30.78
CA GLN A 337 -15.76 -13.19 30.27
C GLN A 337 -14.94 -12.84 29.03
N VAL A 338 -15.65 -12.61 27.91
CA VAL A 338 -15.10 -11.89 26.77
C VAL A 338 -14.71 -10.52 27.31
N PRO A 339 -13.42 -10.16 27.37
CA PRO A 339 -13.05 -8.85 27.88
C PRO A 339 -13.70 -7.83 26.95
N ALA A 340 -14.47 -6.88 27.50
CA ALA A 340 -15.18 -5.83 26.74
C ALA A 340 -14.28 -5.15 25.70
N ILE A 341 -12.97 -5.14 25.96
CA ILE A 341 -11.88 -4.71 25.08
C ILE A 341 -11.92 -5.40 23.70
N GLN A 342 -12.11 -6.72 23.59
CA GLN A 342 -12.16 -7.42 22.30
C GLN A 342 -13.35 -6.97 21.45
N LEU A 343 -14.50 -6.74 22.08
CA LEU A 343 -15.71 -6.27 21.42
C LEU A 343 -15.56 -4.81 20.97
N ILE A 344 -14.90 -3.98 21.78
CA ILE A 344 -14.54 -2.61 21.41
C ILE A 344 -13.58 -2.61 20.21
N VAL A 345 -12.56 -3.46 20.20
CA VAL A 345 -11.61 -3.57 19.08
C VAL A 345 -12.31 -4.01 17.80
N LEU A 346 -13.20 -5.00 17.87
CA LEU A 346 -14.01 -5.41 16.72
C LEU A 346 -14.91 -4.28 16.22
N MET A 347 -15.64 -3.62 17.12
CA MET A 347 -16.56 -2.55 16.74
C MET A 347 -15.82 -1.37 16.11
N LEU A 348 -14.64 -1.02 16.62
CA LEU A 348 -13.78 -0.01 16.02
C LEU A 348 -13.24 -0.47 14.66
N THR A 349 -12.95 -1.76 14.48
CA THR A 349 -12.53 -2.34 13.19
C THR A 349 -13.67 -2.35 12.18
N LEU A 350 -14.88 -2.73 12.59
CA LEU A 350 -16.08 -2.69 11.77
C LEU A 350 -16.48 -1.25 11.42
N ALA A 351 -16.35 -0.31 12.37
CA ALA A 351 -16.56 1.11 12.12
C ALA A 351 -15.52 1.66 11.14
N PHE A 352 -14.25 1.26 11.27
CA PHE A 352 -13.21 1.60 10.30
C PHE A 352 -13.55 1.04 8.90
N CYS A 353 -13.90 -0.25 8.80
CA CYS A 353 -14.27 -0.90 7.54
C CYS A 353 -15.56 -0.33 6.93
N GLY A 354 -16.55 0.04 7.75
CA GLY A 354 -17.82 0.62 7.31
C GLY A 354 -17.69 2.06 6.85
N MET A 355 -16.96 2.90 7.60
CA MET A 355 -16.59 4.25 7.16
C MET A 355 -15.73 4.19 5.90
N TYR A 356 -14.85 3.18 5.79
CA TYR A 356 -14.09 2.90 4.59
C TYR A 356 -15.00 2.60 3.40
N PHE A 357 -15.92 1.62 3.52
CA PHE A 357 -16.82 1.27 2.42
C PHE A 357 -17.61 2.51 1.94
N ALA A 358 -18.09 3.31 2.89
CA ALA A 358 -18.84 4.53 2.60
C ALA A 358 -17.97 5.62 1.94
N GLN A 359 -16.68 5.71 2.28
CA GLN A 359 -15.75 6.66 1.66
C GLN A 359 -15.23 6.17 0.30
N CYS A 360 -14.97 4.87 0.13
CA CYS A 360 -14.62 4.30 -1.16
C CYS A 360 -15.76 4.39 -2.17
N GLN A 361 -17.00 4.27 -1.68
CA GLN A 361 -18.17 4.56 -2.50
C GLN A 361 -18.19 6.04 -2.90
N ARG A 362 -17.86 6.99 -2.00
CA ARG A 362 -17.74 8.42 -2.33
C ARG A 362 -16.66 8.73 -3.35
N ASP A 363 -15.49 8.11 -3.29
CA ASP A 363 -14.36 8.41 -4.19
C ASP A 363 -14.51 7.74 -5.57
N LEU A 364 -15.48 6.81 -5.70
CA LEU A 364 -15.94 6.25 -6.98
C LEU A 364 -17.15 7.00 -7.56
N LEU A 365 -17.82 7.84 -6.74
CA LEU A 365 -18.90 8.77 -7.11
C LEU A 365 -18.33 10.14 -7.52
#